data_AF-A0A965LUQ3-F1
#
_entry.id   AF-A0A965LUQ3-F1
#
_cell.length_a   1.000
_cell.length_b   1.000
_cell.length_c   1.000
_cell.angle_alpha   90.00
_cell.angle_beta   90.00
_cell.angle_gamma   90.00
#
_symmetry.space_group_name_H-M   'P 1'
#
loop_
_entity.id
_entity.type
_entity.pdbx_description
1 polymer ?
#
loop_
_entity_poly.entity_id
_entity_poly.type
_entity_poly.pdbx_seq_one_letter_code
_entity_poly.pdbx_strand_id
1 'polypeptide(L)'
;MVKLTKIYTRTGDEGLTGLSNFSRVRKTDPRIEAYADVDEANSAIGVAVSLAQNEFDEETLALLLQIQNELFDLGADLSNPLNEHYEYEPLRVDAVWVDALEA
;
A
#
# COMPACT_ATOMS: atom_id res chain seq x y z
N MET A 1 -3.09 -14.91 1.74
CA MET A 1 -2.96 -14.43 3.13
C MET A 1 -1.54 -13.96 3.38
N VAL A 2 -1.34 -12.68 3.71
CA VAL A 2 -0.05 -12.12 4.11
C VAL A 2 0.37 -12.73 5.46
N LYS A 3 1.65 -13.10 5.60
CA LYS A 3 2.18 -13.73 6.83
C LYS A 3 3.39 -12.94 7.32
N LEU A 4 3.24 -12.26 8.45
CA LEU A 4 4.34 -11.62 9.16
C LEU A 4 4.76 -12.52 10.33
N THR A 5 5.87 -13.25 10.19
CA THR A 5 6.37 -14.17 11.24
C THR A 5 7.76 -13.75 11.72
N LYS A 6 8.80 -13.99 10.92
CA LYS A 6 10.12 -13.36 11.11
C LYS A 6 10.21 -12.14 10.21
N ILE A 7 10.45 -10.98 10.81
CA ILE A 7 10.48 -9.70 10.09
C ILE A 7 11.68 -9.64 9.14
N TYR A 8 12.88 -10.04 9.58
CA TYR A 8 14.06 -10.08 8.72
C TYR A 8 14.28 -11.47 8.13
N THR A 9 14.41 -11.54 6.80
CA THR A 9 14.61 -12.79 6.05
C THR A 9 15.98 -12.87 5.37
N ARG A 10 16.70 -11.74 5.28
CA ARG A 10 17.99 -11.57 4.58
C ARG A 10 17.95 -11.80 3.06
N THR A 11 16.77 -12.04 2.47
CA THR A 11 16.64 -12.30 1.02
C THR A 11 16.89 -11.06 0.16
N GLY A 12 16.94 -9.87 0.76
CA GLY A 12 17.18 -8.61 0.08
C GLY A 12 18.54 -7.97 0.34
N ASP A 13 19.48 -8.70 0.94
CA ASP A 13 20.82 -8.18 1.30
C ASP A 13 21.66 -7.80 0.08
N GLU A 14 21.39 -8.43 -1.08
CA GLU A 14 22.04 -8.13 -2.37
C GLU A 14 21.41 -6.93 -3.11
N GLY A 15 20.52 -6.17 -2.46
CA GLY A 15 19.86 -5.01 -3.06
C GLY A 15 18.71 -5.36 -4.02
N LEU A 16 18.22 -6.60 -3.97
CA LEU A 16 17.04 -7.07 -4.69
C LEU A 16 15.87 -7.26 -3.72
N THR A 17 14.65 -7.23 -4.23
CA THR A 17 13.42 -7.51 -3.46
C THR A 17 12.39 -8.20 -4.36
N GLY A 18 11.32 -8.71 -3.77
CA GLY A 18 10.24 -9.40 -4.49
C GLY A 18 9.02 -8.50 -4.69
N LEU A 19 8.44 -8.54 -5.88
CA LEU A 19 7.08 -8.07 -6.14
C LEU A 19 6.04 -9.10 -5.65
N SER A 20 4.76 -8.75 -5.65
CA SER A 20 3.69 -9.64 -5.13
C SER A 20 3.52 -10.92 -5.96
N ASN A 21 3.92 -10.91 -7.22
CA ASN A 21 4.00 -12.10 -8.09
C ASN A 21 5.30 -12.90 -7.95
N PHE A 22 6.11 -12.62 -6.91
CA PHE A 22 7.41 -13.23 -6.62
C PHE A 22 8.55 -12.93 -7.61
N SER A 23 8.31 -12.11 -8.64
CA SER A 23 9.40 -11.64 -9.50
C SER A 23 10.39 -10.77 -8.72
N ARG A 24 11.67 -10.84 -9.07
CA ARG A 24 12.78 -10.17 -8.37
C ARG A 24 13.18 -8.90 -9.11
N VAL A 25 13.16 -7.77 -8.41
CA VAL A 25 13.57 -6.46 -8.93
C VAL A 25 14.62 -5.81 -8.04
N ARG A 26 15.33 -4.80 -8.55
CA ARG A 26 16.22 -3.96 -7.72
C ARG A 26 15.38 -3.17 -6.73
N LYS A 27 15.94 -2.88 -5.54
CA LYS A 27 15.30 -1.98 -4.56
C LYS A 27 15.08 -0.56 -5.09
N THR A 28 15.74 -0.19 -6.19
CA THR A 28 15.60 1.09 -6.89
C THR A 28 14.68 0.99 -8.12
N ASP A 29 13.91 -0.08 -8.25
CA ASP A 29 12.93 -0.20 -9.34
C ASP A 29 11.78 0.79 -9.11
N PRO A 30 11.30 1.51 -10.13
CA PRO A 30 10.26 2.54 -9.97
C PRO A 30 8.96 2.03 -9.32
N ARG A 31 8.63 0.74 -9.45
CA ARG A 31 7.46 0.16 -8.76
C ARG A 31 7.68 0.11 -7.26
N ILE A 32 8.90 -0.24 -6.83
CA ILE A 32 9.28 -0.28 -5.42
C ILE A 32 9.18 1.11 -4.81
N GLU A 33 9.71 2.12 -5.50
CA GLU A 33 9.62 3.52 -5.10
C GLU A 33 8.15 3.95 -4.96
N ALA A 34 7.34 3.67 -5.99
CA ALA A 34 5.92 4.07 -5.98
C ALA A 34 5.13 3.54 -4.78
N TYR A 35 5.21 2.24 -4.47
CA TYR A 35 4.45 1.72 -3.31
C TYR A 35 5.17 1.95 -1.97
N ALA A 36 6.46 2.28 -1.97
CA ALA A 36 7.16 2.74 -0.77
C ALA A 36 6.73 4.16 -0.39
N ASP A 37 6.55 5.05 -1.37
CA ASP A 37 6.03 6.40 -1.13
C ASP A 37 4.57 6.35 -0.64
N VAL A 38 3.79 5.37 -1.11
CA VAL A 38 2.44 5.09 -0.58
C VAL A 38 2.50 4.66 0.90
N ASP A 39 3.46 3.83 1.29
CA ASP A 39 3.68 3.42 2.69
C ASP A 39 4.13 4.61 3.56
N GLU A 40 4.97 5.50 3.02
CA GLU A 40 5.37 6.74 3.70
C GLU A 40 4.18 7.68 3.91
N ALA A 41 3.37 7.90 2.88
CA ALA A 41 2.15 8.70 2.97
C ALA A 41 1.16 8.10 3.99
N ASN A 42 0.96 6.78 3.97
CA ASN A 42 0.11 6.07 4.92
C ASN A 42 0.62 6.22 6.36
N SER A 43 1.94 6.15 6.55
CA SER A 43 2.59 6.39 7.85
C SER A 43 2.38 7.83 8.34
N ALA A 44 2.47 8.83 7.46
CA ALA A 44 2.20 10.22 7.79
C ALA A 44 0.76 10.46 8.24
N ILE A 45 -0.22 9.83 7.58
CA ILE A 45 -1.63 9.85 8.02
C ILE A 45 -1.76 9.22 9.41
N GLY A 46 -1.11 8.08 9.66
CA GLY A 46 -1.12 7.43 10.97
C GLY A 46 -0.57 8.32 12.09
N VAL A 47 0.47 9.11 11.82
CA VAL A 47 0.98 10.13 12.75
C VAL A 47 -0.06 11.20 13.03
N ALA A 48 -0.69 11.75 11.98
CA ALA A 48 -1.73 12.77 12.13
C ALA A 48 -2.93 12.26 12.96
N VAL A 49 -3.42 11.07 12.66
CA VAL A 49 -4.50 10.40 13.40
C VAL A 49 -4.14 10.21 14.87
N SER A 50 -2.90 9.78 15.15
CA SER A 50 -2.45 9.52 16.53
C SER A 50 -2.29 10.79 17.36
N LEU A 51 -1.85 11.90 16.76
CA LEU A 51 -1.57 13.15 17.47
C LEU A 51 -2.82 14.05 17.60
N ALA A 52 -3.70 14.05 16.60
CA ALA A 52 -4.85 14.94 16.51
C ALA A 52 -6.20 14.25 16.79
N GLN A 53 -6.20 13.10 17.48
CA GLN A 53 -7.40 12.30 17.72
C GLN A 53 -8.56 13.08 18.39
N ASN A 54 -8.25 14.08 19.24
CA ASN A 54 -9.26 14.93 19.89
C ASN A 54 -9.56 16.23 19.12
N GLU A 55 -8.89 16.46 18.00
CA GLU A 55 -9.04 17.64 17.15
C GLU A 55 -9.88 17.32 15.90
N PHE A 56 -9.86 16.07 15.44
CA PHE A 56 -10.74 15.58 14.38
C PHE A 56 -12.12 15.19 14.93
N ASP A 57 -13.16 15.48 14.16
CA ASP A 57 -14.46 14.86 14.37
C ASP A 57 -14.44 13.37 13.94
N GLU A 58 -15.50 12.65 14.32
CA GLU A 58 -15.62 11.21 14.07
C GLU A 58 -15.62 10.88 12.58
N GLU A 59 -16.21 11.75 11.75
CA GLU A 59 -16.29 11.57 10.30
C GLU A 59 -14.92 11.69 9.64
N THR A 60 -14.14 12.71 10.02
CA THR A 60 -12.77 12.91 9.54
C THR A 60 -11.87 11.75 9.96
N LEU A 61 -11.99 11.28 11.20
CA LEU A 61 -11.22 10.13 11.68
C LEU A 61 -11.57 8.84 10.91
N ALA A 62 -12.86 8.60 10.68
CA ALA A 62 -13.33 7.45 9.90
C ALA A 62 -12.81 7.50 8.46
N LEU A 63 -12.86 8.68 7.82
CA LEU A 63 -12.34 8.89 6.47
C LEU A 63 -10.83 8.62 6.39
N LEU A 64 -10.04 9.16 7.32
CA LEU A 64 -8.59 8.93 7.35
C LEU A 64 -8.26 7.44 7.51
N LEU A 65 -8.96 6.72 8.39
CA LEU A 65 -8.78 5.28 8.57
C LEU A 65 -9.19 4.49 7.32
N GLN A 66 -10.24 4.92 6.60
CA GLN A 66 -10.61 4.34 5.31
C GLN A 66 -9.50 4.55 4.28
N ILE A 67 -8.98 5.77 4.15
CA ILE A 67 -7.87 6.10 3.25
C ILE A 67 -6.64 5.24 3.56
N GLN A 68 -6.29 5.03 4.84
CA GLN A 68 -5.15 4.17 5.20
C GLN A 68 -5.33 2.71 4.72
N ASN A 69 -6.56 2.19 4.67
CA ASN A 69 -6.85 0.87 4.11
C ASN A 69 -6.73 0.88 2.57
N GLU A 70 -7.32 1.88 1.92
CA GLU A 70 -7.25 2.04 0.46
C GLU A 70 -5.81 2.24 -0.03
N LEU A 71 -4.94 2.88 0.75
CA LEU A 71 -3.52 3.00 0.44
C LEU A 71 -2.78 1.64 0.52
N PHE A 72 -3.19 0.71 1.38
CA PHE A 72 -2.66 -0.65 1.32
C PHE A 72 -3.08 -1.37 0.04
N ASP A 73 -4.32 -1.16 -0.41
CA ASP A 73 -4.83 -1.74 -1.63
C ASP A 73 -4.13 -1.15 -2.87
N LEU A 74 -3.89 0.16 -2.89
CA LEU A 74 -3.04 0.83 -3.90
C LEU A 74 -1.62 0.25 -3.90
N GLY A 75 -1.02 0.03 -2.73
CA GLY A 75 0.29 -0.62 -2.62
C GLY A 75 0.28 -2.05 -3.19
N ALA A 76 -0.78 -2.82 -2.93
CA ALA A 76 -0.97 -4.16 -3.48
C ALA A 76 -1.09 -4.14 -5.01
N ASP A 77 -1.86 -3.20 -5.57
CA ASP A 77 -2.02 -2.98 -7.01
C ASP A 77 -0.66 -2.67 -7.66
N LEU A 78 0.04 -1.63 -7.18
CA LEU A 78 1.35 -1.21 -7.69
C LEU A 78 2.40 -2.32 -7.62
N SER A 79 2.36 -3.15 -6.58
CA SER A 79 3.27 -4.28 -6.40
C SER A 79 3.01 -5.44 -7.37
N ASN A 80 1.83 -5.52 -7.99
CA ASN A 80 1.41 -6.61 -8.87
C ASN A 80 1.41 -6.19 -10.35
N PRO A 81 2.41 -6.57 -11.16
CA PRO A 81 2.48 -6.19 -12.57
C PRO A 81 1.21 -6.52 -13.37
N LEU A 82 0.97 -5.72 -14.41
CA LEU A 82 -0.07 -6.02 -15.39
C LEU A 82 0.28 -7.31 -16.15
N ASN A 83 -0.70 -8.19 -16.29
CA ASN A 83 -0.58 -9.47 -16.97
C ASN A 83 -1.86 -9.73 -17.77
N GLU A 84 -1.73 -10.38 -18.92
CA GLU A 84 -2.87 -10.75 -19.76
C GLU A 84 -3.79 -11.77 -19.07
N HIS A 85 -3.18 -12.63 -18.24
CA HIS A 85 -3.89 -13.66 -17.49
C HIS A 85 -3.42 -13.71 -16.03
N TYR A 86 -4.37 -13.74 -15.12
CA TYR A 86 -4.15 -13.96 -13.69
C TYR A 86 -4.75 -15.31 -13.28
N GLU A 87 -4.09 -16.00 -12.35
CA GLU A 87 -4.65 -17.22 -11.73
C GLU A 87 -5.86 -16.89 -10.85
N TYR A 88 -5.83 -15.71 -10.21
CA TYR A 88 -6.88 -15.16 -9.37
C TYR A 88 -7.08 -13.69 -9.69
N GLU A 89 -8.32 -13.20 -9.55
CA GLU A 89 -8.62 -11.78 -9.76
C GLU A 89 -7.73 -10.90 -8.87
N PRO A 90 -6.90 -10.03 -9.45
CA PRO A 90 -6.03 -9.16 -8.66
C PRO A 90 -6.84 -8.04 -8.02
N LEU A 91 -6.42 -7.63 -6.83
CA LEU A 91 -6.87 -6.36 -6.28
C LEU A 91 -6.32 -5.21 -7.12
N ARG A 92 -7.20 -4.31 -7.55
CA ARG A 92 -6.90 -3.12 -8.33
C ARG A 92 -7.68 -1.94 -7.78
N VAL A 93 -7.09 -0.75 -7.87
CA VAL A 93 -7.79 0.50 -7.55
C VAL A 93 -8.93 0.72 -8.53
N ASP A 94 -10.09 1.09 -8.01
CA ASP A 94 -11.31 1.36 -8.79
C ASP A 94 -11.63 2.87 -8.78
N ALA A 95 -12.25 3.35 -9.86
CA ALA A 95 -12.69 4.73 -10.00
C ALA A 95 -13.65 5.17 -8.87
N VAL A 96 -14.43 4.23 -8.31
CA VAL A 96 -15.34 4.52 -7.20
C VAL A 96 -14.62 5.08 -5.96
N TRP A 97 -13.34 4.76 -5.74
CA TRP A 97 -12.56 5.32 -4.63
C TRP A 97 -12.18 6.77 -4.90
N VAL A 98 -11.86 7.10 -6.14
CA VAL A 98 -11.58 8.49 -6.55
C VAL A 98 -12.85 9.33 -6.44
N ASP A 99 -13.97 8.83 -6.96
CA ASP A 99 -15.26 9.51 -6.88
C ASP A 99 -15.69 9.75 -5.42
N ALA A 100 -15.40 8.81 -4.52
CA ALA A 100 -15.70 8.95 -3.09
C ALA A 100 -14.84 10.01 -2.39
N LEU A 101 -13.59 10.20 -2.83
CA LEU A 101 -12.71 11.26 -2.31
C LEU A 101 -13.09 12.66 -2.83
N GLU A 102 -13.76 12.73 -3.99
CA GLU A 102 -14.20 13.99 -4.61
C GLU A 102 -15.57 14.49 -4.09
N ALA A 103 -16.37 13.59 -3.50
CA ALA A 103 -17.72 13.88 -3.00
C ALA A 103 -17.73 14.76 -1.73
#